data_AF-A0A1H6EKD3-F1
#
_entry.id   AF-A0A1H6EKD3-F1
#
_cell.length_a   1.000
_cell.length_b   1.000
_cell.length_c   1.000
_cell.angle_alpha   90.00
_cell.angle_beta   90.00
_cell.angle_gamma   90.00
#
_symmetry.space_group_name_H-M   'P 1'
#
loop_
_entity.id
_entity.type
_entity.pdbx_description
1 polymer ?
#
loop_
_entity_poly.entity_id
_entity_poly.type
_entity_poly.pdbx_seq_one_letter_code
_entity_poly.pdbx_strand_id
1 'polypeptide(L)'
;MGIGWLRASHRKLDPERSLPHRPWHSHDEIQPLEPGVPTLLEVEIWPTSITLEAGQRLQLRVQADDDNMGLLAHDDPDDRKSGRGATIHLGGDHASHLYVPVVPD
;
A
#
# COMPACT_ATOMS: atom_id res chain seq x y z
N MET A 1 -9.22 -4.97 -11.29
CA MET A 1 -9.06 -4.81 -9.84
C MET A 1 -7.57 -4.84 -9.56
N GLY A 2 -7.01 -3.74 -9.06
CA GLY A 2 -5.62 -3.71 -8.58
C GLY A 2 -5.60 -3.97 -7.09
N ILE A 3 -4.61 -4.72 -6.63
CA ILE A 3 -4.38 -5.05 -5.21
C ILE A 3 -2.89 -4.91 -4.91
N GLY A 4 -2.56 -4.70 -3.64
CA GLY A 4 -1.21 -4.44 -3.19
C GLY A 4 -1.09 -4.59 -1.70
N TRP A 5 0.08 -4.99 -1.23
CA TRP A 5 0.37 -5.18 0.18
C TRP A 5 1.71 -4.57 0.53
N LEU A 6 1.80 -4.09 1.76
CA LEU A 6 3.05 -3.69 2.35
C LEU A 6 3.01 -3.97 3.84
N ARG A 7 3.97 -4.77 4.30
CA ARG A 7 4.32 -4.76 5.71
C ARG A 7 5.06 -3.46 6.01
N ALA A 8 4.48 -2.59 6.84
CA ALA A 8 5.03 -1.26 7.10
C ALA A 8 6.49 -1.26 7.63
N SER A 9 6.91 -2.33 8.29
CA SER A 9 8.32 -2.46 8.73
C SER A 9 9.30 -2.80 7.61
N HIS A 10 8.83 -3.19 6.43
CA HIS A 10 9.65 -3.41 5.23
C HIS A 10 9.51 -2.25 4.22
N ARG A 11 9.13 -1.05 4.68
CA ARG A 11 8.91 0.14 3.83
C ARG A 11 10.17 0.70 3.14
N LYS A 12 11.35 0.13 3.38
CA LYS A 12 12.59 0.64 2.79
C LYS A 12 12.55 0.50 1.27
N LEU A 13 12.66 1.62 0.59
CA LEU A 13 12.73 1.67 -0.87
C LEU A 13 14.15 1.46 -1.36
N ASP A 14 14.26 0.83 -2.52
CA ASP A 14 15.43 0.87 -3.38
C ASP A 14 15.28 2.07 -4.34
N PRO A 15 16.08 3.14 -4.19
CA PRO A 15 15.92 4.35 -4.99
C PRO A 15 16.34 4.16 -6.45
N GLU A 16 17.16 3.16 -6.77
CA GLU A 16 17.61 2.90 -8.15
C GLU A 16 16.54 2.15 -8.95
N ARG A 17 15.68 1.39 -8.26
CA ARG A 17 14.63 0.56 -8.88
C ARG A 17 13.24 1.16 -8.77
N SER A 18 13.02 2.04 -7.80
CA SER A 18 11.73 2.68 -7.60
C SER A 18 11.42 3.69 -8.69
N LEU A 19 10.17 3.72 -9.12
CA LEU A 19 9.63 4.74 -10.02
C LEU A 19 8.53 5.52 -9.28
N PRO A 20 8.20 6.76 -9.68
CA PRO A 20 7.16 7.55 -9.02
C PRO A 20 5.79 6.87 -8.90
N HIS A 21 5.50 5.90 -9.76
CA HIS A 21 4.23 5.16 -9.82
C HIS A 21 4.38 3.68 -9.43
N ARG A 22 5.59 3.25 -9.07
CA ARG A 22 5.92 1.85 -8.77
C ARG A 22 7.05 1.82 -7.74
N PRO A 23 6.74 1.86 -6.43
CA PRO A 23 7.76 1.72 -5.40
C PRO A 23 8.38 0.33 -5.48
N TRP A 24 9.68 0.25 -5.18
CA TRP A 24 10.38 -1.02 -5.06
C TRP A 24 10.96 -1.17 -3.67
N HIS A 25 10.50 -2.16 -2.92
CA HIS A 25 10.96 -2.41 -1.56
C HIS A 25 12.15 -3.37 -1.55
N SER A 26 13.21 -3.06 -0.80
CA SER A 26 14.41 -3.89 -0.71
C SER A 26 14.18 -5.17 0.10
N HIS A 27 13.30 -5.10 1.11
CA HIS A 27 13.06 -6.16 2.10
C HIS A 27 14.32 -6.71 2.80
N ASP A 28 15.43 -5.95 2.78
CA ASP A 28 16.73 -6.35 3.33
C ASP A 28 16.88 -6.04 4.84
N GLU A 29 15.99 -5.23 5.40
CA GLU A 29 15.98 -4.91 6.82
C GLU A 29 14.55 -4.69 7.34
N ILE A 30 14.41 -4.80 8.66
CA ILE A 30 13.17 -4.50 9.39
C ILE A 30 13.35 -3.13 10.05
N GLN A 31 12.49 -2.18 9.71
CA GLN A 31 12.39 -0.86 10.30
C GLN A 31 11.10 -0.75 11.13
N PRO A 32 11.11 -1.01 12.45
CA PRO A 32 9.92 -0.88 13.29
C PRO A 32 9.27 0.51 13.15
N LEU A 33 7.94 0.57 13.26
CA LEU A 33 7.23 1.85 13.39
C LEU A 33 7.31 2.34 14.83
N GLU A 34 7.42 3.66 14.99
CA GLU A 34 7.27 4.30 16.29
C GLU A 34 5.78 4.63 16.54
N PRO A 35 5.19 4.19 17.67
CA PRO A 35 3.79 4.48 17.96
C PRO A 35 3.48 5.97 17.97
N GLY A 36 2.42 6.37 17.26
CA GLY A 36 1.97 7.77 17.22
C GLY A 36 2.76 8.68 16.28
N VAL A 37 3.81 8.18 15.63
CA VAL A 37 4.60 8.92 14.64
C VAL A 37 4.10 8.60 13.23
N PRO A 38 3.51 9.57 12.50
CA PRO A 38 3.14 9.36 11.10
C PRO A 38 4.37 8.96 10.29
N THR A 39 4.25 7.86 9.55
CA THR A 39 5.33 7.32 8.71
C THR A 39 4.80 7.16 7.29
N LEU A 40 5.53 7.71 6.31
CA LEU A 40 5.19 7.54 4.90
C LEU A 40 5.34 6.07 4.48
N LEU A 41 4.32 5.53 3.83
CA LEU A 41 4.31 4.19 3.27
C LEU A 41 3.93 4.29 1.79
N GLU A 42 4.78 3.78 0.91
CA GLU A 42 4.50 3.70 -0.52
C GLU A 42 4.06 2.28 -0.86
N VAL A 43 2.77 2.04 -1.04
CA VAL A 43 2.25 0.70 -1.32
C VAL A 43 2.19 0.48 -2.83
N GLU A 44 2.89 -0.53 -3.34
CA GLU A 44 2.76 -0.93 -4.74
C GLU A 44 1.36 -1.53 -4.95
N ILE A 45 0.58 -0.94 -5.85
CA ILE A 45 -0.61 -1.59 -6.40
C ILE A 45 -0.18 -2.29 -7.66
N TRP A 46 -0.39 -3.60 -7.74
CA TRP A 46 0.04 -4.39 -8.87
C TRP A 46 -0.53 -3.88 -10.19
N PRO A 47 0.23 -3.99 -11.30
CA PRO A 47 -0.19 -3.49 -12.60
C PRO A 47 -1.60 -3.95 -12.97
N THR A 48 -2.46 -2.98 -13.24
CA THR A 48 -3.84 -3.21 -13.65
C THR A 48 -4.20 -2.24 -14.77
N SER A 49 -5.11 -2.64 -15.64
CA SER A 49 -5.68 -1.80 -16.69
C SER A 49 -7.20 -1.86 -16.57
N ILE A 50 -7.82 -0.69 -16.46
CA ILE A 50 -9.28 -0.55 -16.35
C ILE A 50 -9.73 0.64 -17.19
N THR A 51 -10.89 0.50 -17.83
CA THR A 51 -11.62 1.61 -18.45
C THR A 51 -12.82 1.93 -17.58
N LEU A 52 -13.08 3.20 -17.33
CA LEU A 52 -14.24 3.67 -16.59
C LEU A 52 -15.17 4.43 -17.55
N GLU A 53 -16.37 3.91 -17.76
CA GLU A 53 -17.42 4.59 -18.51
C GLU A 53 -18.05 5.73 -17.68
N ALA A 54 -18.81 6.59 -18.36
CA ALA A 54 -19.58 7.64 -17.72
C ALA A 54 -20.48 7.08 -16.60
N GLY A 55 -20.34 7.63 -15.39
CA GLY A 55 -21.07 7.21 -14.19
C GLY A 55 -20.36 6.15 -13.34
N GLN A 56 -19.31 5.49 -13.86
CA GLN A 56 -18.48 4.60 -13.05
C GLN A 56 -17.49 5.38 -12.18
N ARG A 57 -17.02 4.76 -11.09
CA ARG A 57 -16.11 5.38 -10.14
C ARG A 57 -15.00 4.42 -9.74
N LEU A 58 -13.81 4.97 -9.50
CA LEU A 58 -12.73 4.27 -8.83
C LEU A 58 -12.95 4.30 -7.31
N GLN A 59 -12.79 3.15 -6.65
CA GLN A 59 -12.81 3.04 -5.20
C GLN A 59 -11.46 2.49 -4.72
N LEU A 60 -10.86 3.16 -3.74
CA LEU A 60 -9.73 2.65 -2.97
C LEU A 60 -10.25 2.13 -1.63
N ARG A 61 -9.86 0.91 -1.26
CA ARG A 61 -10.06 0.34 0.07
C ARG A 61 -8.70 0.07 0.69
N VAL A 62 -8.50 0.51 1.93
CA VAL A 62 -7.29 0.26 2.72
C VAL A 62 -7.69 -0.52 3.95
N GLN A 63 -7.00 -1.63 4.23
CA GLN A 63 -7.25 -2.52 5.35
C GLN A 63 -5.92 -2.86 6.03
N ALA A 64 -5.95 -3.16 7.32
CA ALA A 64 -4.78 -3.54 8.11
C ALA A 64 -4.79 -5.05 8.46
N ASP A 65 -5.61 -5.81 7.74
CA ASP A 65 -5.78 -7.25 7.82
C ASP A 65 -5.96 -7.83 6.41
N ASP A 66 -5.83 -9.15 6.32
CA ASP A 66 -6.03 -9.93 5.10
C ASP A 66 -7.32 -10.77 5.17
N ASP A 67 -8.33 -10.30 5.92
CA ASP A 67 -9.59 -11.03 6.04
C ASP A 67 -10.21 -11.26 4.65
N ASN A 68 -10.56 -12.51 4.36
CA ASN A 68 -11.10 -12.98 3.08
C ASN A 68 -10.14 -12.94 1.86
N MET A 69 -8.81 -12.92 2.05
CA MET A 69 -7.85 -12.98 0.93
C MET A 69 -7.55 -14.40 0.41
N GLY A 70 -8.04 -15.45 1.08
CA GLY A 70 -7.89 -16.83 0.63
C GLY A 70 -6.41 -17.21 0.48
N LEU A 71 -6.01 -17.68 -0.71
CA LEU A 71 -4.63 -18.06 -1.01
C LEU A 71 -3.62 -16.88 -0.99
N LEU A 72 -4.11 -15.64 -0.91
CA LEU A 72 -3.29 -14.44 -0.87
C LEU A 72 -3.19 -13.83 0.54
N ALA A 73 -3.72 -14.51 1.56
CA ALA A 73 -3.59 -14.07 2.94
C ALA A 73 -2.15 -14.22 3.46
N HIS A 74 -1.67 -13.26 4.24
CA HIS A 74 -0.41 -13.36 4.97
C HIS A 74 -0.69 -13.88 6.38
N ASP A 75 -0.95 -15.19 6.50
CA ASP A 75 -1.41 -15.87 7.72
C ASP A 75 -0.40 -16.92 8.25
N ASP A 76 0.89 -16.77 7.92
CA ASP A 76 1.95 -17.63 8.44
C ASP A 76 1.87 -17.71 9.98
N PRO A 77 1.87 -18.93 10.58
CA PRO A 77 1.66 -19.09 12.01
C PRO A 77 2.74 -18.45 12.88
N ASP A 78 3.96 -18.28 12.34
CA ASP A 78 5.07 -17.61 13.03
C ASP A 78 5.04 -16.09 12.82
N ASP A 79 4.08 -15.58 12.06
CA ASP A 79 3.95 -14.16 11.80
C ASP A 79 3.47 -13.37 13.01
N ARG A 80 3.83 -12.09 13.04
CA ARG A 80 3.42 -11.18 14.10
C ARG A 80 1.93 -10.91 13.97
N LYS A 81 1.22 -11.04 15.09
CA LYS A 81 -0.20 -10.64 15.17
C LYS A 81 -0.35 -9.16 14.81
N SER A 82 -1.35 -8.85 13.99
CA SER A 82 -1.69 -7.48 13.65
C SER A 82 -2.02 -6.66 14.91
N GLY A 83 -1.58 -5.41 14.92
CA GLY A 83 -1.84 -4.46 16.01
C GLY A 83 -3.29 -3.95 16.01
N ARG A 84 -3.60 -3.04 16.95
CA ARG A 84 -4.92 -2.38 17.03
C ARG A 84 -5.09 -1.34 15.91
N GLY A 85 -5.39 -1.81 14.69
CA GLY A 85 -5.74 -0.97 13.54
C GLY A 85 -4.63 -0.04 13.06
N ALA A 86 -4.97 0.83 12.10
CA ALA A 86 -4.09 1.87 11.56
C ALA A 86 -4.85 3.20 11.45
N THR A 87 -4.13 4.31 11.60
CA THR A 87 -4.65 5.65 11.30
C THR A 87 -4.07 6.11 9.97
N ILE A 88 -4.95 6.50 9.03
CA ILE A 88 -4.53 7.08 7.75
C ILE A 88 -4.69 8.59 7.86
N HIS A 89 -3.59 9.31 7.68
CA HIS A 89 -3.59 10.76 7.66
C HIS A 89 -3.94 11.27 6.25
N LEU A 90 -4.77 12.32 6.18
CA LEU A 90 -5.22 12.94 4.94
C LEU A 90 -5.08 14.47 5.05
N GLY A 91 -4.61 15.09 3.96
CA GLY A 91 -4.45 16.56 3.86
C GLY A 91 -3.25 17.13 4.62
N GLY A 92 -3.02 18.44 4.42
CA GLY A 92 -1.90 19.17 5.02
C GLY A 92 -0.55 18.56 4.66
N ASP A 93 0.35 18.50 5.64
CA ASP A 93 1.70 17.93 5.47
C ASP A 93 1.71 16.39 5.35
N HIS A 94 0.55 15.73 5.55
CA HIS A 94 0.38 14.29 5.47
C HIS A 94 -0.67 13.91 4.41
N ALA A 95 -0.58 14.54 3.23
CA ALA A 95 -1.51 14.35 2.13
C ALA A 95 -1.33 12.99 1.43
N SER A 96 -1.80 11.91 2.07
CA SER A 96 -1.88 10.59 1.44
C SER A 96 -2.71 10.68 0.15
N HIS A 97 -2.24 10.03 -0.90
CA HIS A 97 -2.86 10.07 -2.22
C HIS A 97 -2.73 8.72 -2.93
N LEU A 98 -3.56 8.54 -3.95
CA LEU A 98 -3.47 7.42 -4.88
C LEU A 98 -2.85 7.92 -6.19
N TYR A 99 -1.70 7.38 -6.58
CA TYR A 99 -1.13 7.67 -7.89
C TYR A 99 -1.88 6.84 -8.95
N VAL A 100 -2.53 7.51 -9.90
CA VAL A 100 -3.26 6.86 -11.00
C VAL A 100 -2.62 7.27 -12.33
N PRO A 101 -1.95 6.35 -13.05
CA PRO A 101 -1.42 6.64 -14.38
C PRO A 101 -2.58 6.65 -15.39
N VAL A 102 -3.12 7.84 -15.67
CA VAL A 102 -4.15 8.03 -16.70
C VAL A 102 -3.51 7.93 -18.08
N VAL A 103 -3.99 7.02 -18.91
CA VAL A 103 -3.63 6.93 -20.33
C VAL A 103 -4.55 7.88 -21.11
N PRO A 104 -4.00 8.92 -21.79
CA PRO A 104 -4.80 9.82 -22.63
C PRO A 104 -5.35 9.11 -23.87
N ASP A 105 -6.40 9.69 -24.46
CA ASP A 105 -6.96 9.29 -25.77
C ASP A 105 -5.99 9.56 -26.93
#